data_AF-A0A352N733-F1
#
_entry.id   AF-A0A352N733-F1
#
_cell.length_a   1.000
_cell.length_b   1.000
_cell.length_c   1.000
_cell.angle_alpha   90.00
_cell.angle_beta   90.00
_cell.angle_gamma   90.00
#
_symmetry.space_group_name_H-M   'P 1'
#
loop_
_entity.id
_entity.type
_entity.pdbx_description
1 polymer ?
#
loop_
_entity_poly.entity_id
_entity_poly.type
_entity_poly.pdbx_seq_one_letter_code
_entity_poly.pdbx_strand_id
1 'polypeptide(L)'
;MKKYCLMAVSLILACTVSTAQQDQNLVKNNDFSANENGVPSSWKNMDAHAKIAIINQDLPEGFASGLSAELVTAANNHGQILQGISQFKPKSDFRVEGWVKSSDVMNAYIQIKLLKERKEFMRINVEGSVAGKWMLLKKDFNSEDADTVQIILRFSKKQSSIGSKSAFTGIKLVPIEKPAQQ
;
A
#
# COMPACT_ATOMS: atom_id res chain seq x y z
N MET A 1 -75.49 7.47 -8.82
CA MET A 1 -74.22 7.59 -9.57
C MET A 1 -73.24 8.41 -8.77
N LYS A 2 -72.31 7.77 -8.02
CA LYS A 2 -71.29 8.47 -7.22
C LYS A 2 -69.91 8.08 -7.75
N LYS A 3 -69.11 9.12 -8.04
CA LYS A 3 -67.81 9.08 -8.72
C LYS A 3 -66.75 8.50 -7.79
N TYR A 4 -66.05 7.45 -8.23
CA TYR A 4 -64.87 6.93 -7.53
C TYR A 4 -63.66 7.81 -7.87
N CYS A 5 -63.07 8.44 -6.86
CA CYS A 5 -61.81 9.17 -6.97
C CYS A 5 -60.69 8.17 -6.64
N LEU A 6 -60.09 7.57 -7.68
CA LEU A 6 -58.90 6.73 -7.53
C LEU A 6 -57.73 7.64 -7.11
N MET A 7 -57.28 7.55 -5.85
CA MET A 7 -55.98 8.07 -5.45
C MET A 7 -54.92 7.03 -5.81
N ALA A 8 -54.14 7.31 -6.86
CA ALA A 8 -52.93 6.57 -7.17
C ALA A 8 -51.85 6.95 -6.14
N VAL A 9 -51.59 6.06 -5.18
CA VAL A 9 -50.46 6.18 -4.25
C VAL A 9 -49.21 5.72 -4.99
N SER A 10 -48.47 6.67 -5.57
CA SER A 10 -47.14 6.43 -6.14
C SER A 10 -46.14 6.19 -5.01
N LEU A 11 -45.81 4.92 -4.78
CA LEU A 11 -44.73 4.50 -3.90
C LEU A 11 -43.39 4.79 -4.60
N ILE A 12 -42.79 5.95 -4.31
CA ILE A 12 -41.45 6.31 -4.79
C ILE A 12 -40.44 5.51 -3.96
N LEU A 13 -39.98 4.39 -4.51
CA LEU A 13 -38.88 3.60 -3.95
C LEU A 13 -37.58 4.39 -4.17
N ALA A 14 -37.14 5.12 -3.15
CA ALA A 14 -35.84 5.78 -3.15
C ALA A 14 -34.74 4.71 -3.05
N CYS A 15 -34.26 4.24 -4.20
CA CYS A 15 -33.01 3.50 -4.28
C CYS A 15 -31.89 4.43 -3.83
N THR A 16 -31.49 4.33 -2.56
CA THR A 16 -30.23 4.90 -2.08
C THR A 16 -29.12 4.15 -2.79
N VAL A 17 -28.64 4.73 -3.89
CA VAL A 17 -27.41 4.30 -4.54
C VAL A 17 -26.31 4.66 -3.55
N SER A 18 -25.93 3.71 -2.69
CA SER A 18 -24.68 3.80 -1.95
C SER A 18 -23.58 3.84 -3.00
N THR A 19 -23.13 5.05 -3.35
CA THR A 19 -21.90 5.22 -4.10
C THR A 19 -20.82 4.60 -3.23
N ALA A 20 -20.44 3.37 -3.55
CA ALA A 20 -19.24 2.75 -3.03
C ALA A 20 -18.12 3.74 -3.34
N GLN A 21 -17.69 4.47 -2.33
CA GLN A 21 -16.56 5.37 -2.41
C GLN A 21 -15.39 4.49 -2.80
N GLN A 22 -15.09 4.49 -4.10
CA GLN A 22 -14.04 3.70 -4.67
C GLN A 22 -12.77 4.16 -3.96
N ASP A 23 -12.24 3.34 -3.05
CA ASP A 23 -10.98 3.54 -2.35
C ASP A 23 -9.98 4.06 -3.38
N GLN A 24 -9.69 5.37 -3.38
CA GLN A 24 -8.75 5.98 -4.31
C GLN A 24 -7.34 5.60 -3.86
N ASN A 25 -6.98 4.34 -4.06
CA ASN A 25 -5.63 3.89 -3.82
C ASN A 25 -4.71 4.54 -4.85
N LEU A 26 -3.81 5.39 -4.37
CA LEU A 26 -2.83 6.08 -5.19
C LEU A 26 -1.64 5.17 -5.58
N VAL A 27 -1.48 4.02 -4.91
CA VAL A 27 -0.50 3.00 -5.28
C VAL A 27 -1.04 2.18 -6.45
N LYS A 28 -0.31 2.19 -7.56
CA LYS A 28 -0.60 1.37 -8.75
C LYS A 28 -0.07 -0.04 -8.55
N ASN A 29 -0.77 -1.04 -9.11
CA ASN A 29 -0.38 -2.45 -9.03
C ASN A 29 -0.08 -2.88 -7.58
N ASN A 30 -1.04 -2.60 -6.69
CA ASN A 30 -0.92 -2.80 -5.25
C ASN A 30 -1.06 -4.26 -4.80
N ASP A 31 -1.65 -5.09 -5.66
CA ASP A 31 -1.74 -6.54 -5.53
C ASP A 31 -0.53 -7.25 -6.15
N PHE A 32 0.32 -6.54 -6.90
CA PHE A 32 1.47 -7.06 -7.63
C PHE A 32 1.13 -8.09 -8.73
N SER A 33 -0.10 -8.05 -9.25
CA SER A 33 -0.55 -9.00 -10.29
C SER A 33 0.05 -8.70 -11.66
N ALA A 34 0.34 -7.43 -11.97
CA ALA A 34 1.01 -7.05 -13.22
C ALA A 34 2.53 -7.15 -13.08
N ASN A 35 3.19 -7.80 -14.04
CA ASN A 35 4.63 -8.08 -14.02
C ASN A 35 5.27 -7.70 -15.36
N GLU A 36 6.43 -7.05 -15.30
CA GLU A 36 7.29 -6.76 -16.43
C GLU A 36 8.71 -7.24 -16.10
N ASN A 37 9.22 -8.24 -16.82
CA ASN A 37 10.57 -8.79 -16.64
C ASN A 37 10.90 -9.27 -15.21
N GLY A 38 9.91 -9.77 -14.46
CA GLY A 38 10.11 -10.29 -13.10
C GLY A 38 9.98 -9.25 -11.99
N VAL A 39 9.65 -8.00 -12.32
CA VAL A 39 9.37 -6.93 -11.36
C VAL A 39 7.91 -6.49 -11.52
N PRO A 40 7.17 -6.24 -10.43
CA PRO A 40 5.83 -5.70 -10.54
C PRO A 40 5.82 -4.39 -11.35
N SER A 41 4.95 -4.29 -12.35
CA SER A 41 4.80 -3.07 -13.14
C SER A 41 4.52 -1.86 -12.22
N SER A 42 5.05 -0.68 -12.57
CA SER A 42 5.02 0.55 -11.74
C SER A 42 5.90 0.55 -10.48
N TRP A 43 6.51 -0.58 -10.11
CA TRP A 43 7.48 -0.65 -9.02
C TRP A 43 8.91 -0.69 -9.56
N LYS A 44 9.82 -0.04 -8.85
CA LYS A 44 11.25 -0.05 -9.15
C LYS A 44 11.96 -0.92 -8.13
N ASN A 45 12.55 -2.02 -8.58
CA ASN A 45 13.53 -2.74 -7.78
C ASN A 45 14.84 -1.95 -7.77
N MET A 46 15.26 -1.51 -6.59
CA MET A 46 16.49 -0.75 -6.40
C MET A 46 17.56 -1.59 -5.69
N ASP A 47 17.36 -2.90 -5.61
CA ASP A 47 18.23 -3.83 -4.91
C ASP A 47 18.73 -4.96 -5.81
N ALA A 48 20.05 -5.11 -5.89
CA ALA A 48 20.73 -6.16 -6.65
C ALA A 48 21.16 -7.35 -5.76
N HIS A 49 20.93 -7.28 -4.45
CA HIS A 49 21.38 -8.27 -3.46
C HIS A 49 20.27 -9.25 -3.07
N ALA A 50 19.04 -9.03 -3.55
CA ALA A 50 17.90 -9.88 -3.29
C ALA A 50 17.29 -10.41 -4.59
N LYS A 51 16.77 -11.64 -4.51
CA LYS A 51 15.92 -12.22 -5.54
C LYS A 51 14.49 -11.75 -5.30
N ILE A 52 13.94 -11.03 -6.28
CA ILE A 52 12.56 -10.56 -6.25
C ILE A 52 11.68 -11.55 -7.03
N ALA A 53 10.52 -11.89 -6.49
CA ALA A 53 9.55 -12.78 -7.13
C ALA A 53 8.12 -12.41 -6.78
N ILE A 54 7.19 -12.60 -7.73
CA ILE A 54 5.76 -12.61 -7.42
C ILE A 54 5.42 -13.94 -6.75
N ILE A 55 4.63 -13.88 -5.69
CA ILE A 55 4.11 -15.05 -4.97
C ILE A 55 2.58 -15.06 -5.05
N ASN A 56 2.01 -16.26 -5.04
CA ASN A 56 0.58 -16.54 -5.17
C ASN A 56 0.12 -17.62 -4.17
N GLN A 57 0.95 -17.89 -3.17
CA GLN A 57 0.70 -18.82 -2.07
C GLN A 57 1.14 -18.14 -0.77
N ASP A 58 0.61 -18.61 0.37
CA ASP A 58 0.94 -18.08 1.70
C ASP A 58 0.74 -16.55 1.75
N LEU A 59 -0.46 -16.12 1.37
CA LEU A 59 -0.91 -14.72 1.39
C LEU A 59 -1.99 -14.54 2.47
N PRO A 60 -2.20 -13.31 2.98
CA PRO A 60 -3.38 -13.01 3.79
C PRO A 60 -4.66 -13.28 2.99
N GLU A 61 -5.75 -13.55 3.70
CA GLU A 61 -7.06 -13.75 3.09
C GLU A 61 -7.47 -12.54 2.22
N GLY A 62 -8.04 -12.80 1.05
CA GLY A 62 -8.49 -11.78 0.10
C GLY A 62 -7.44 -11.30 -0.90
N PHE A 63 -6.21 -11.82 -0.87
CA PHE A 63 -5.15 -11.46 -1.82
C PHE A 63 -4.77 -12.64 -2.72
N ALA A 64 -4.75 -12.42 -4.04
CA ALA A 64 -4.36 -13.44 -5.03
C ALA A 64 -2.86 -13.44 -5.34
N SER A 65 -2.17 -12.32 -5.09
CA SER A 65 -0.75 -12.16 -5.37
C SER A 65 -0.05 -11.30 -4.32
N GLY A 66 1.27 -11.41 -4.28
CA GLY A 66 2.16 -10.64 -3.42
C GLY A 66 3.56 -10.56 -4.01
N LEU A 67 4.42 -9.80 -3.37
CA LEU A 67 5.82 -9.64 -3.73
C LEU A 67 6.70 -10.25 -2.65
N SER A 68 7.66 -11.09 -3.02
CA SER A 68 8.69 -11.64 -2.15
C SER A 68 10.06 -11.07 -2.52
N ALA A 69 10.87 -10.79 -1.49
CA ALA A 69 12.28 -10.47 -1.58
C ALA A 69 13.07 -11.46 -0.70
N GLU A 70 13.91 -12.27 -1.33
CA GLU A 70 14.83 -13.19 -0.64
C GLU A 70 16.25 -12.64 -0.70
N LEU A 71 16.87 -12.41 0.45
CA LEU A 71 18.23 -11.87 0.48
C LEU A 71 19.25 -12.93 0.06
N VAL A 72 20.05 -12.63 -0.96
CA VAL A 72 21.09 -13.53 -1.49
C VAL A 72 22.48 -13.13 -0.98
N THR A 73 22.77 -11.84 -0.91
CA THR A 73 24.05 -11.32 -0.41
C THR A 73 23.85 -10.18 0.59
N ALA A 74 24.73 -10.07 1.58
CA ALA A 74 24.64 -9.00 2.56
C ALA A 74 25.11 -7.65 2.01
N ALA A 75 24.62 -6.56 2.60
CA ALA A 75 25.04 -5.20 2.31
C ALA A 75 24.79 -4.27 3.50
N ASN A 76 25.44 -3.10 3.51
CA ASN A 76 25.43 -2.16 4.65
C ASN A 76 24.14 -1.34 4.81
N ASN A 77 23.16 -1.50 3.92
CA ASN A 77 21.89 -0.75 3.93
C ASN A 77 20.68 -1.69 3.85
N HIS A 78 19.47 -1.15 3.97
CA HIS A 78 18.25 -1.93 3.76
C HIS A 78 17.94 -2.06 2.28
N GLY A 79 17.35 -3.18 1.89
CA GLY A 79 16.82 -3.39 0.55
C GLY A 79 15.68 -2.43 0.24
N GLN A 80 15.39 -2.24 -1.04
CA GLN A 80 14.47 -1.22 -1.50
C GLN A 80 13.73 -1.66 -2.76
N ILE A 81 12.39 -1.71 -2.66
CA ILE A 81 11.49 -1.75 -3.80
C ILE A 81 10.53 -0.60 -3.62
N LEU A 82 10.39 0.30 -4.60
CA LEU A 82 9.66 1.55 -4.39
C LEU A 82 8.72 1.92 -5.53
N GLN A 83 7.73 2.74 -5.19
CA GLN A 83 6.89 3.46 -6.12
C GLN A 83 6.85 4.94 -5.73
N GLY A 84 7.08 5.83 -6.69
CA GLY A 84 6.93 7.28 -6.51
C GLY A 84 5.56 7.74 -6.99
N ILE A 85 4.90 8.56 -6.19
CA ILE A 85 3.53 9.03 -6.40
C ILE A 85 3.58 10.56 -6.40
N SER A 86 3.29 11.18 -7.55
CA SER A 86 3.23 12.63 -7.74
C SER A 86 1.82 13.16 -7.99
N GLN A 87 0.86 12.27 -8.25
CA GLN A 87 -0.54 12.60 -8.49
C GLN A 87 -1.31 12.51 -7.17
N PHE A 88 -1.16 13.52 -6.32
CA PHE A 88 -1.89 13.64 -5.05
C PHE A 88 -2.09 15.12 -4.70
N LYS A 89 -2.97 15.39 -3.74
CA LYS A 89 -3.19 16.75 -3.23
C LYS A 89 -2.15 17.04 -2.13
N PRO A 90 -1.28 18.06 -2.26
CA PRO A 90 -0.38 18.47 -1.19
C PRO A 90 -1.15 18.93 0.07
N LYS A 91 -0.43 19.06 1.19
CA LYS A 91 -0.96 19.45 2.52
C LYS A 91 -2.21 18.65 2.95
N SER A 92 -2.27 17.38 2.56
CA SER A 92 -3.42 16.52 2.83
C SER A 92 -3.01 15.35 3.71
N ASP A 93 -3.95 14.88 4.51
CA ASP A 93 -3.76 13.71 5.36
C ASP A 93 -3.98 12.44 4.53
N PHE A 94 -3.07 11.48 4.69
CA PHE A 94 -3.08 10.20 4.00
C PHE A 94 -2.85 9.07 4.98
N ARG A 95 -3.29 7.89 4.58
CA ARG A 95 -3.05 6.63 5.26
C ARG A 95 -2.29 5.70 4.33
N VAL A 96 -1.12 5.25 4.79
CA VAL A 96 -0.47 4.09 4.19
C VAL A 96 -0.88 2.85 4.97
N GLU A 97 -1.19 1.77 4.26
CA GLU A 97 -1.34 0.46 4.86
C GLU A 97 -0.86 -0.64 3.92
N GLY A 98 -0.51 -1.79 4.46
CA GLY A 98 -0.07 -2.94 3.68
C GLY A 98 0.27 -4.13 4.55
N TRP A 99 0.07 -5.33 3.99
CA TRP A 99 0.44 -6.55 4.66
C TRP A 99 1.91 -6.83 4.46
N VAL A 100 2.60 -7.17 5.56
CA VAL A 100 4.03 -7.49 5.57
C VAL A 100 4.26 -8.78 6.34
N LYS A 101 5.09 -9.66 5.80
CA LYS A 101 5.60 -10.87 6.45
C LYS A 101 7.11 -10.91 6.31
N SER A 102 7.82 -11.40 7.32
CA SER A 102 9.25 -11.65 7.22
C SER A 102 9.61 -12.94 7.95
N SER A 103 10.64 -13.64 7.50
CA SER A 103 11.18 -14.82 8.21
C SER A 103 11.65 -14.46 9.63
N ASP A 104 12.18 -13.26 9.82
CA ASP A 104 12.68 -12.79 11.12
C ASP A 104 11.91 -11.57 11.64
N VAL A 105 12.04 -11.33 12.94
CA VAL A 105 11.46 -10.16 13.61
C VAL A 105 12.08 -8.88 13.06
N MET A 106 11.23 -7.89 12.72
CA MET A 106 11.63 -6.56 12.23
C MET A 106 12.53 -6.54 10.98
N ASN A 107 12.58 -7.62 10.21
CA ASN A 107 13.37 -7.68 8.97
C ASN A 107 12.63 -7.16 7.74
N ALA A 108 11.35 -6.76 7.85
CA ALA A 108 10.61 -6.09 6.78
C ALA A 108 9.71 -4.96 7.32
N TYR A 109 9.55 -3.88 6.55
CA TYR A 109 8.64 -2.79 6.90
C TYR A 109 8.29 -1.93 5.70
N ILE A 110 7.33 -1.03 5.86
CA ILE A 110 6.99 -0.01 4.87
C ILE A 110 7.63 1.31 5.32
N GLN A 111 8.24 2.03 4.40
CA GLN A 111 8.80 3.35 4.64
C GLN A 111 8.19 4.36 3.65
N ILE A 112 7.83 5.52 4.17
CA ILE A 112 7.38 6.67 3.39
C ILE A 112 8.52 7.67 3.34
N LYS A 113 8.79 8.21 2.15
CA LYS A 113 9.59 9.44 2.02
C LYS A 113 8.74 10.54 1.40
N LEU A 114 8.85 11.74 1.97
CA LEU A 114 8.28 12.95 1.41
C LEU A 114 9.41 13.74 0.76
N LEU A 115 9.21 14.07 -0.52
CA LEU A 115 10.18 14.80 -1.30
C LEU A 115 9.58 16.12 -1.80
N LYS A 116 10.44 17.13 -1.88
CA LYS A 116 10.21 18.41 -2.54
C LYS A 116 11.35 18.66 -3.51
N GLU A 117 11.05 18.93 -4.77
CA GLU A 117 12.03 19.18 -5.82
C GLU A 117 13.11 18.08 -5.89
N ARG A 118 12.67 16.82 -5.77
CA ARG A 118 13.51 15.60 -5.73
C ARG A 118 14.41 15.46 -4.49
N LYS A 119 14.34 16.36 -3.51
CA LYS A 119 15.05 16.24 -2.23
C LYS A 119 14.14 15.68 -1.15
N GLU A 120 14.61 14.66 -0.46
CA GLU A 120 13.93 14.11 0.73
C GLU A 120 14.01 15.12 1.87
N PHE A 121 12.87 15.48 2.46
CA PHE A 121 12.81 16.33 3.65
C PHE A 121 12.18 15.63 4.86
N MET A 122 11.44 14.54 4.64
CA MET A 122 10.86 13.75 5.72
C MET A 122 10.85 12.26 5.36
N ARG A 123 11.05 11.44 6.40
CA ARG A 123 10.99 9.98 6.33
C ARG A 123 10.17 9.44 7.49
N ILE A 124 9.29 8.49 7.20
CA ILE A 124 8.43 7.85 8.18
C ILE A 124 8.56 6.33 8.01
N ASN A 125 8.92 5.62 9.08
CA ASN A 125 8.88 4.16 9.10
C ASN A 125 7.53 3.68 9.64
N VAL A 126 6.94 2.69 8.99
CA VAL A 126 5.78 1.95 9.46
C VAL A 126 6.30 0.60 9.93
N GLU A 127 6.78 0.57 11.17
CA GLU A 127 7.44 -0.60 11.76
C GLU A 127 6.41 -1.63 12.26
N GLY A 128 6.75 -2.93 12.20
CA GLY A 128 5.91 -3.95 12.84
C GLY A 128 5.90 -5.37 12.25
N SER A 129 6.91 -5.82 11.49
CA SER A 129 6.92 -7.24 11.08
C SER A 129 7.25 -8.18 12.24
N VAL A 130 6.40 -9.19 12.45
CA VAL A 130 6.66 -10.32 13.35
C VAL A 130 7.15 -11.51 12.52
N ALA A 131 8.10 -12.27 13.06
CA ALA A 131 8.65 -13.45 12.39
C ALA A 131 7.54 -14.45 12.00
N GLY A 132 7.55 -14.88 10.75
CA GLY A 132 6.71 -15.95 10.21
C GLY A 132 5.22 -15.62 10.07
N LYS A 133 4.77 -14.39 10.36
CA LYS A 133 3.35 -14.01 10.31
C LYS A 133 3.12 -12.77 9.45
N TRP A 134 2.00 -12.77 8.73
CA TRP A 134 1.49 -11.58 8.07
C TRP A 134 0.96 -10.59 9.12
N MET A 135 1.40 -9.35 9.00
CA MET A 135 0.96 -8.23 9.84
C MET A 135 0.46 -7.11 8.94
N LEU A 136 -0.73 -6.59 9.22
CA LEU A 136 -1.20 -5.37 8.59
C LEU A 136 -0.49 -4.18 9.24
N LEU A 137 0.40 -3.54 8.49
CA LEU A 137 1.06 -2.32 8.90
C LEU A 137 0.25 -1.12 8.43
N LYS A 138 0.11 -0.10 9.27
CA LYS A 138 -0.73 1.07 8.99
C LYS A 138 -0.18 2.32 9.67
N LYS A 139 -0.18 3.44 8.95
CA LYS A 139 0.23 4.75 9.48
C LYS A 139 -0.49 5.89 8.76
N ASP A 140 -0.97 6.84 9.56
CA ASP A 140 -1.51 8.10 9.07
C ASP A 140 -0.38 9.15 9.07
N PHE A 141 -0.33 9.99 8.03
CA PHE A 141 0.65 11.06 7.88
C PHE A 141 0.09 12.22 7.05
N ASN A 142 0.63 13.43 7.23
CA ASN A 142 0.34 14.56 6.35
C ASN A 142 1.41 14.64 5.25
N SER A 143 1.01 14.93 4.01
CA SER A 143 1.96 15.07 2.90
C SER A 143 2.82 16.35 2.99
N GLU A 144 2.46 17.29 3.87
CA GLU A 144 3.08 18.61 3.99
C GLU A 144 3.18 19.29 2.62
N ASP A 145 4.29 19.97 2.34
CA ASP A 145 4.58 20.61 1.06
C ASP A 145 5.14 19.66 -0.02
N ALA A 146 5.10 18.34 0.19
CA ALA A 146 5.67 17.37 -0.75
C ALA A 146 5.05 17.48 -2.15
N ASP A 147 5.89 17.32 -3.18
CA ASP A 147 5.46 17.11 -4.56
C ASP A 147 5.51 15.62 -4.97
N THR A 148 6.19 14.81 -4.18
CA THR A 148 6.33 13.37 -4.39
C THR A 148 6.28 12.64 -3.06
N VAL A 149 5.43 11.62 -2.98
CA VAL A 149 5.46 10.60 -1.92
C VAL A 149 6.10 9.34 -2.49
N GLN A 150 7.13 8.82 -1.84
CA GLN A 150 7.65 7.48 -2.16
C GLN A 150 7.17 6.47 -1.13
N ILE A 151 6.52 5.42 -1.60
CA ILE A 151 6.23 4.23 -0.80
C ILE A 151 7.33 3.20 -1.07
N ILE A 152 7.98 2.76 -0.01
CA ILE A 152 9.16 1.90 -0.07
C ILE A 152 8.93 0.64 0.76
N LEU A 153 9.09 -0.51 0.14
CA LEU A 153 9.14 -1.81 0.78
C LEU A 153 10.59 -2.07 1.17
N ARG A 154 10.84 -2.12 2.48
CA ARG A 154 12.18 -2.30 3.06
C ARG A 154 12.34 -3.70 3.59
N PHE A 155 13.53 -4.26 3.41
CA PHE A 155 13.95 -5.51 4.05
C PHE A 155 15.40 -5.41 4.54
N SER A 156 15.75 -6.19 5.56
CA SER A 156 17.12 -6.24 6.11
C SER A 156 18.09 -6.86 5.10
N LYS A 157 19.31 -6.31 5.01
CA LYS A 157 20.43 -6.91 4.25
C LYS A 157 21.62 -7.27 5.13
N LYS A 158 21.39 -7.44 6.43
CA LYS A 158 22.43 -7.88 7.36
C LYS A 158 22.93 -9.27 6.96
N GLN A 159 24.17 -9.59 7.31
CA GLN A 159 24.74 -10.92 7.10
C GLN A 159 23.86 -12.04 7.68
N SER A 160 23.26 -11.79 8.85
CA SER A 160 22.33 -12.73 9.51
C SER A 160 21.01 -12.95 8.76
N SER A 161 20.68 -12.11 7.77
CA SER A 161 19.44 -12.17 7.01
C SER A 161 19.59 -12.90 5.67
N ILE A 162 20.78 -13.43 5.32
CA ILE A 162 20.95 -14.17 4.07
C ILE A 162 20.04 -15.40 4.07
N GLY A 163 19.30 -15.62 2.98
CA GLY A 163 18.28 -16.65 2.85
C GLY A 163 16.92 -16.29 3.48
N SER A 164 16.84 -15.17 4.21
CA SER A 164 15.58 -14.70 4.78
C SER A 164 14.66 -14.14 3.71
N LYS A 165 13.36 -14.39 3.86
CA LYS A 165 12.33 -13.90 2.94
C LYS A 165 11.50 -12.81 3.59
N SER A 166 11.24 -11.77 2.84
CA SER A 166 10.30 -10.70 3.18
C SER A 166 9.22 -10.64 2.11
N ALA A 167 7.96 -10.58 2.52
CA ALA A 167 6.83 -10.56 1.62
C ALA A 167 5.90 -9.39 1.90
N PHE A 168 5.29 -8.87 0.84
CA PHE A 168 4.44 -7.68 0.84
C PHE A 168 3.19 -7.94 -0.02
N THR A 169 2.02 -7.48 0.41
CA THR A 169 0.80 -7.45 -0.43
C THR A 169 -0.17 -6.37 0.03
N GLY A 170 -1.10 -5.98 -0.84
CA GLY A 170 -2.19 -5.07 -0.51
C GLY A 170 -1.73 -3.67 -0.14
N ILE A 171 -0.70 -3.14 -0.80
CA ILE A 171 -0.13 -1.84 -0.44
C ILE A 171 -1.07 -0.71 -0.86
N LYS A 172 -1.54 0.07 0.11
CA LYS A 172 -2.46 1.18 -0.13
C LYS A 172 -1.85 2.50 0.32
N LEU A 173 -2.13 3.54 -0.45
CA LEU A 173 -2.02 4.94 -0.04
C LEU A 173 -3.35 5.61 -0.34
N VAL A 174 -4.12 5.94 0.67
CA VAL A 174 -5.46 6.52 0.52
C VAL A 174 -5.56 7.88 1.23
N PRO A 175 -6.28 8.86 0.67
CA PRO A 175 -6.62 10.09 1.38
C PRO A 175 -7.43 9.80 2.65
N ILE A 176 -7.17 10.54 3.71
CA ILE A 176 -8.02 10.57 4.91
C ILE A 176 -8.95 11.77 4.77
N GLU A 177 -10.22 11.52 4.45
CA GLU A 177 -11.22 12.58 4.49
C GLU A 177 -11.47 12.97 5.94
N LYS A 178 -11.23 14.25 6.28
CA LYS A 178 -11.73 14.80 7.53
C LYS A 178 -13.26 14.82 7.43
N PRO A 179 -13.99 14.33 8.45
CA PRO A 179 -15.43 14.51 8.48
C PRO A 179 -15.71 16.01 8.32
N ALA A 180 -16.63 16.36 7.41
CA ALA A 180 -17.07 17.74 7.25
C ALA A 180 -17.48 18.26 8.63
N GLN A 181 -16.76 19.26 9.13
CA GLN A 181 -17.18 19.97 10.33
C GLN A 181 -18.50 20.66 9.97
N GLN A 182 -19.60 20.15 10.55
CA GLN A 182 -20.93 20.75 10.45
C GLN A 182 -20.97 22.03 11.29
#